data_AF-A0A5B6W794-F1
#
_entry.id   AF-A0A5B6W794-F1
#
_cell.length_a   1.000
_cell.length_b   1.000
_cell.length_c   1.000
_cell.angle_alpha   90.00
_cell.angle_beta   90.00
_cell.angle_gamma   90.00
#
_symmetry.space_group_name_H-M   'P 1'
#
loop_
_entity.id
_entity.type
_entity.pdbx_description
1 polymer ?
#
loop_
_entity_poly.entity_id
_entity_poly.type
_entity_poly.pdbx_seq_one_letter_code
_entity_poly.pdbx_strand_id
1 'polypeptide(L)'
;MGEKEKSQSARSGSTAKGRSQRNPENGTSSKNTSREVPARTYAIRAREEASSPNVIMGTCSLYDTHVITLIDSGSTHSYVCMKLVSRLNMPIESTEFVIRVLNPIGKYVLVDKVCKDFPLRIRGHYFPTNLMLLLFDEFDVIFGMDWLTTHDVIVNCGRKIIELKCEMGIFFMLNQMNKTSCL
;
A
#
# COMPACT_ATOMS: atom_id res chain seq x y z
N MET A 1 -67.50 34.16 15.73
CA MET A 1 -66.85 35.16 14.85
C MET A 1 -65.90 34.39 13.94
N GLY A 2 -66.00 34.31 12.62
CA GLY A 2 -66.92 34.82 11.61
C GLY A 2 -66.48 34.18 10.27
N GLU A 3 -67.49 33.81 9.50
CA GLU A 3 -67.63 33.39 8.08
C GLU A 3 -66.43 33.60 7.11
N LYS A 4 -66.03 32.65 6.24
CA LYS A 4 -66.63 32.05 5.02
C LYS A 4 -66.29 32.82 3.71
N GLU A 5 -65.75 32.08 2.72
CA GLU A 5 -65.99 32.23 1.26
C GLU A 5 -65.38 33.50 0.55
N LYS A 6 -65.05 33.58 -0.76
CA LYS A 6 -65.19 32.76 -1.97
C LYS A 6 -64.52 33.47 -3.19
N SER A 7 -64.01 32.64 -4.12
CA SER A 7 -63.91 32.75 -5.60
C SER A 7 -63.35 33.97 -6.38
N GLN A 8 -62.35 33.65 -7.22
CA GLN A 8 -62.25 33.72 -8.71
C GLN A 8 -62.67 34.96 -9.55
N SER A 9 -61.94 35.05 -10.68
CA SER A 9 -62.19 35.80 -11.95
C SER A 9 -61.37 37.11 -12.04
N ALA A 10 -60.78 37.56 -13.15
CA ALA A 10 -61.02 37.31 -14.56
C ALA A 10 -59.75 37.59 -15.41
N ARG A 11 -59.93 37.53 -16.72
CA ARG A 11 -58.99 37.28 -17.82
C ARG A 11 -58.59 38.55 -18.59
N SER A 12 -57.44 38.46 -19.27
CA SER A 12 -57.11 39.06 -20.59
C SER A 12 -56.50 40.47 -20.67
N GLY A 13 -55.40 40.59 -21.43
CA GLY A 13 -54.81 41.85 -21.92
C GLY A 13 -53.44 41.64 -22.56
N SER A 14 -53.16 42.28 -23.69
CA SER A 14 -52.29 41.80 -24.79
C SER A 14 -50.91 42.48 -24.95
N THR A 15 -50.00 41.76 -25.64
CA THR A 15 -48.96 42.21 -26.61
C THR A 15 -47.88 43.23 -26.20
N ALA A 16 -46.59 42.87 -26.35
CA ALA A 16 -45.67 43.46 -27.35
C ALA A 16 -44.26 42.80 -27.33
N LYS A 17 -43.67 42.70 -28.52
CA LYS A 17 -42.31 42.23 -28.85
C LYS A 17 -41.20 43.11 -28.24
N GLY A 18 -40.09 42.49 -27.83
CA GLY A 18 -38.79 43.14 -27.63
C GLY A 18 -37.65 42.12 -27.61
N ARG A 19 -36.66 42.29 -28.49
CA ARG A 19 -35.59 41.33 -28.81
C ARG A 19 -34.27 41.72 -28.10
N SER A 20 -33.53 40.69 -27.69
CA SER A 20 -32.06 40.62 -27.46
C SER A 20 -31.46 41.30 -26.22
N GLN A 21 -30.85 40.50 -25.33
CA GLN A 21 -29.47 40.73 -24.87
C GLN A 21 -28.84 39.43 -24.34
N ARG A 22 -27.56 39.23 -24.70
CA ARG A 22 -26.69 38.08 -24.41
C ARG A 22 -26.09 38.17 -22.98
N ASN A 23 -25.99 37.00 -22.33
CA ASN A 23 -25.08 36.52 -21.26
C ASN A 23 -24.76 37.39 -20.02
N PRO A 24 -24.59 36.74 -18.84
CA PRO A 24 -23.23 36.40 -18.43
C PRO A 24 -23.07 34.97 -17.84
N GLU A 25 -21.81 34.54 -17.83
CA GLU A 25 -21.23 33.31 -17.31
C GLU A 25 -21.57 33.03 -15.83
N ASN A 26 -21.69 31.75 -15.44
CA ASN A 26 -20.94 31.22 -14.30
C ASN A 26 -21.05 29.70 -14.14
N GLY A 27 -19.93 29.06 -13.82
CA GLY A 27 -19.93 27.68 -13.31
C GLY A 27 -18.82 26.78 -13.83
N THR A 28 -17.58 27.26 -13.95
CA THR A 28 -16.43 26.38 -14.12
C THR A 28 -16.33 25.47 -12.89
N SER A 29 -16.69 24.20 -13.08
CA SER A 29 -16.48 23.13 -12.13
C SER A 29 -15.01 23.14 -11.69
N SER A 30 -14.79 23.45 -10.41
CA SER A 30 -13.51 23.26 -9.74
C SER A 30 -13.17 21.77 -9.82
N LYS A 31 -12.39 21.39 -10.83
CA LYS A 31 -11.67 20.12 -10.81
C LYS A 31 -10.70 20.21 -9.64
N ASN A 32 -11.13 19.70 -8.49
CA ASN A 32 -10.23 19.27 -7.44
C ASN A 32 -9.32 18.22 -8.08
N THR A 33 -8.18 18.68 -8.59
CA THR A 33 -7.08 17.79 -8.95
C THR A 33 -6.52 17.29 -7.63
N SER A 34 -7.10 16.20 -7.14
CA SER A 34 -6.39 15.38 -6.16
C SER A 34 -5.04 15.07 -6.81
N ARG A 35 -3.98 15.63 -6.24
CA ARG A 35 -2.63 15.21 -6.59
C ARG A 35 -2.49 13.77 -6.09
N GLU A 36 -2.88 12.83 -6.94
CA GLU A 36 -2.59 11.42 -6.74
C GLU A 36 -1.07 11.28 -6.84
N VAL A 37 -0.40 11.33 -5.69
CA VAL A 37 1.01 10.96 -5.62
C VAL A 37 1.04 9.44 -5.44
N PRO A 38 1.53 8.66 -6.43
CA PRO A 38 1.48 7.21 -6.31
C PRO A 38 2.38 6.75 -5.16
N ALA A 39 1.79 6.07 -4.17
CA ALA A 39 2.54 5.36 -3.12
C ALA A 39 3.65 4.46 -3.71
N ARG A 40 3.39 3.95 -4.93
CA ARG A 40 4.31 3.14 -5.74
C ARG A 40 5.65 3.83 -6.03
N THR A 41 5.64 5.13 -6.35
CA THR A 41 6.89 5.87 -6.62
C THR A 41 7.75 6.01 -5.36
N TYR A 42 7.14 6.06 -4.17
CA TYR A 42 7.87 6.22 -2.92
C TYR A 42 8.61 4.96 -2.49
N ALA A 43 8.03 3.77 -2.72
CA ALA A 43 8.69 2.50 -2.41
C ALA A 43 9.92 2.26 -3.31
N ILE A 44 9.77 2.48 -4.62
CA ILE A 44 10.88 2.35 -5.58
C ILE A 44 12.03 3.32 -5.23
N ARG A 45 11.71 4.60 -4.98
CA ARG A 45 12.71 5.60 -4.54
C ARG A 45 13.36 5.24 -3.21
N ALA A 46 12.67 4.55 -2.32
CA ALA A 46 13.23 4.23 -1.02
C ALA A 46 14.41 3.25 -1.07
N ARG A 47 14.48 2.38 -2.07
CA ARG A 47 15.69 1.56 -2.25
C ARG A 47 16.91 2.42 -2.60
N GLU A 48 16.71 3.39 -3.48
CA GLU A 48 17.76 4.32 -3.94
C GLU A 48 18.15 5.30 -2.82
N GLU A 49 17.15 5.76 -2.08
CA GLU A 49 17.27 6.64 -0.93
C GLU A 49 16.85 5.88 0.33
N ALA A 50 17.82 5.22 0.99
CA ALA A 50 17.57 4.54 2.25
C ALA A 50 16.71 5.42 3.18
N SER A 51 16.99 6.73 3.26
CA SER A 51 16.28 7.68 4.12
C SER A 51 14.85 8.10 3.69
N SER A 52 14.27 7.52 2.63
CA SER A 52 12.95 7.93 2.12
C SER A 52 11.92 8.09 3.25
N PRO A 53 11.27 9.25 3.40
CA PRO A 53 10.45 9.58 4.57
C PRO A 53 9.23 8.67 4.72
N ASN A 54 8.79 8.05 3.62
CA ASN A 54 7.43 7.50 3.50
C ASN A 54 7.36 5.97 3.53
N VAL A 55 8.47 5.28 3.80
CA VAL A 55 8.46 3.81 3.90
C VAL A 55 9.19 3.31 5.14
N ILE A 56 8.77 2.13 5.59
CA ILE A 56 9.44 1.38 6.64
C ILE A 56 10.09 0.18 5.96
N MET A 57 11.42 0.20 5.95
CA MET A 57 12.22 -0.91 5.45
C MET A 57 13.06 -1.48 6.57
N GLY A 58 13.33 -2.77 6.47
CA GLY A 58 14.19 -3.50 7.38
C GLY A 58 15.16 -4.40 6.62
N THR A 59 16.05 -5.00 7.40
CA THR A 59 16.85 -6.13 6.95
C THR A 59 16.61 -7.30 7.86
N CYS A 60 16.53 -8.48 7.28
CA CYS A 60 16.46 -9.75 7.98
C CYS A 60 17.29 -10.79 7.21
N SER A 61 17.26 -12.05 7.64
CA SER A 61 17.99 -13.12 6.98
C SER A 61 17.06 -14.26 6.56
N LEU A 62 17.24 -14.74 5.33
CA LEU A 62 16.66 -15.97 4.79
C LEU A 62 17.82 -16.89 4.39
N TYR A 63 17.91 -18.11 4.95
CA TYR A 63 19.07 -19.01 4.78
C TYR A 63 20.42 -18.28 4.92
N ASP A 64 20.61 -17.56 6.03
CA ASP A 64 21.82 -16.77 6.31
C ASP A 64 22.15 -15.66 5.30
N THR A 65 21.29 -15.44 4.29
CA THR A 65 21.43 -14.34 3.33
C THR A 65 20.66 -13.13 3.83
N HIS A 66 21.34 -11.98 3.91
CA HIS A 66 20.68 -10.71 4.23
C HIS A 66 19.77 -10.27 3.08
N VAL A 67 18.54 -9.90 3.43
CA VAL A 67 17.51 -9.49 2.48
C VAL A 67 16.88 -8.16 2.91
N ILE A 68 16.51 -7.35 1.92
CA ILE A 68 15.84 -6.06 2.12
C ILE A 68 14.34 -6.30 2.16
N THR A 69 13.69 -5.84 3.23
CA THR A 69 12.27 -6.07 3.47
C THR A 69 11.48 -4.79 3.53
N LEU A 70 10.35 -4.72 2.84
CA LEU A 70 9.36 -3.65 2.97
C LEU A 70 8.26 -4.08 3.95
N ILE A 71 7.82 -3.17 4.81
CA ILE A 71 6.60 -3.33 5.62
C ILE A 71 5.45 -2.63 4.89
N ASP A 72 4.45 -3.40 4.47
CA ASP A 72 3.31 -2.90 3.70
C ASP A 72 1.98 -3.35 4.32
N SER A 73 1.42 -2.53 5.20
CA SER A 73 0.08 -2.75 5.77
C SER A 73 -1.04 -2.58 4.74
N GLY A 74 -0.75 -2.06 3.55
CA GLY A 74 -1.68 -2.02 2.42
C GLY A 74 -1.78 -3.34 1.66
N SER A 75 -0.88 -4.29 1.93
CA SER A 75 -0.91 -5.62 1.34
C SER A 75 -1.63 -6.62 2.24
N THR A 76 -2.46 -7.47 1.66
CA THR A 76 -3.09 -8.59 2.37
C THR A 76 -2.17 -9.78 2.56
N HIS A 77 -1.18 -9.96 1.68
CA HIS A 77 -0.27 -11.10 1.67
C HIS A 77 1.19 -10.65 1.68
N SER A 78 2.07 -11.52 2.15
CA SER A 78 3.50 -11.33 2.08
C SER A 78 4.07 -11.90 0.78
N TYR A 79 5.07 -11.23 0.22
CA TYR A 79 5.65 -11.57 -1.08
C TYR A 79 7.15 -11.71 -1.04
N VAL A 80 7.68 -12.56 -1.92
CA VAL A 80 9.11 -12.70 -2.19
C VAL A 80 9.39 -12.46 -3.67
N CYS A 81 10.49 -11.78 -3.97
CA CYS A 81 10.87 -11.55 -5.35
C CYS A 81 11.39 -12.85 -5.99
N MET A 82 11.00 -13.10 -7.24
CA MET A 82 11.38 -14.33 -7.95
C MET A 82 12.91 -14.51 -8.09
N LYS A 83 13.67 -13.40 -8.14
CA LYS A 83 15.14 -13.41 -8.19
C LYS A 83 15.73 -14.04 -6.92
N LEU A 84 15.20 -13.69 -5.74
CA LEU A 84 15.64 -14.24 -4.46
C LEU A 84 15.32 -15.73 -4.34
N VAL A 85 14.10 -16.12 -4.71
CA VAL A 85 13.65 -17.53 -4.71
C VAL A 85 14.59 -18.39 -5.54
N SER A 86 14.93 -17.93 -6.75
CA SER A 86 15.84 -18.63 -7.66
C SER A 86 17.25 -18.71 -7.09
N ARG A 87 17.77 -17.60 -6.54
CA ARG A 87 19.13 -17.53 -5.95
C ARG A 87 19.31 -18.45 -4.75
N LEU A 88 18.30 -18.54 -3.89
CA LEU A 88 18.31 -19.36 -2.67
C LEU A 88 17.77 -20.78 -2.91
N ASN A 89 17.39 -21.10 -4.14
CA ASN A 89 16.80 -22.38 -4.53
C ASN A 89 15.65 -22.81 -3.59
N MET A 90 14.78 -21.84 -3.26
CA MET A 90 13.67 -22.06 -2.33
C MET A 90 12.62 -23.00 -2.94
N PRO A 91 12.02 -23.91 -2.15
CA PRO A 91 10.93 -24.75 -2.62
C PRO A 91 9.69 -23.91 -2.92
N ILE A 92 9.04 -24.22 -4.05
CA ILE A 92 7.86 -23.51 -4.54
C ILE A 92 6.70 -24.50 -4.67
N GLU A 93 5.53 -24.10 -4.18
CA GLU A 93 4.28 -24.82 -4.34
C GLU A 93 3.25 -23.97 -5.09
N SER A 94 2.33 -24.62 -5.78
CA SER A 94 1.12 -23.97 -6.27
C SER A 94 0.12 -23.77 -5.14
N THR A 95 -0.56 -22.61 -5.13
CA THR A 95 -1.66 -22.34 -4.21
C THR A 95 -2.98 -22.87 -4.77
N GLU A 96 -3.95 -23.12 -3.89
CA GLU A 96 -5.31 -23.54 -4.29
C GLU A 96 -6.15 -22.40 -4.87
N PHE A 97 -5.66 -21.17 -4.76
CA PHE A 97 -6.32 -19.94 -5.19
C PHE A 97 -5.36 -19.06 -5.98
N VAL A 98 -5.89 -18.17 -6.81
CA VAL A 98 -5.13 -17.18 -7.58
C VAL A 98 -5.43 -15.79 -7.05
N ILE A 99 -4.40 -15.05 -6.67
CA ILE A 99 -4.52 -13.67 -6.19
C ILE A 99 -4.22 -12.70 -7.32
N ARG A 100 -5.03 -11.66 -7.48
CA ARG A 100 -4.73 -10.54 -8.37
C ARG A 100 -4.01 -9.44 -7.58
N VAL A 101 -2.73 -9.25 -7.85
CA VAL A 101 -1.86 -8.31 -7.15
C VAL A 101 -1.55 -7.13 -8.06
N LEU A 102 -1.50 -5.94 -7.50
CA LEU A 102 -1.13 -4.72 -8.21
C LEU A 102 0.37 -4.47 -8.02
N ASN A 103 1.17 -4.72 -9.05
CA ASN A 103 2.62 -4.63 -8.94
C ASN A 103 3.11 -3.18 -8.79
N PRO A 104 4.39 -2.95 -8.43
CA PRO A 104 4.96 -1.60 -8.27
C PRO A 104 4.84 -0.71 -9.51
N ILE A 105 4.77 -1.30 -10.72
CA ILE A 105 4.63 -0.59 -12.00
C ILE A 105 3.14 -0.30 -12.33
N GLY A 106 2.22 -0.66 -11.43
CA GLY A 106 0.79 -0.40 -11.55
C GLY A 106 0.01 -1.33 -12.46
N LYS A 107 0.60 -2.47 -12.83
CA LYS A 107 -0.07 -3.53 -13.58
C LYS A 107 -0.59 -4.59 -12.63
N TYR A 108 -1.78 -5.10 -12.92
CA TYR A 108 -2.27 -6.28 -12.24
C TYR A 108 -1.55 -7.53 -12.76
N VAL A 109 -1.11 -8.38 -11.84
CA VAL A 109 -0.51 -9.68 -12.11
C VAL A 109 -1.24 -10.74 -11.29
N LEU A 110 -1.32 -11.95 -11.84
CA LEU A 110 -1.88 -13.09 -11.14
C LEU A 110 -0.75 -13.84 -10.43
N VAL A 111 -0.98 -14.20 -9.17
CA VAL A 111 -0.03 -14.92 -8.33
C VAL A 111 -0.71 -16.16 -7.77
N ASP A 112 -0.11 -17.31 -8.02
CA ASP A 112 -0.62 -18.64 -7.69
C ASP A 112 0.48 -19.58 -7.13
N LYS A 113 1.60 -19.00 -6.70
CA LYS A 113 2.77 -19.72 -6.19
C LYS A 113 3.21 -19.18 -4.85
N VAL A 114 3.66 -20.06 -3.98
CA VAL A 114 4.05 -19.75 -2.61
C VAL A 114 5.28 -20.55 -2.18
N CYS A 115 6.12 -19.94 -1.34
CA CYS A 115 7.10 -20.64 -0.49
C CYS A 115 6.49 -20.73 0.92
N LYS A 116 6.26 -21.94 1.43
CA LYS A 116 5.60 -22.15 2.73
C LYS A 116 6.60 -22.37 3.88
N ASP A 117 6.16 -21.98 5.08
CA ASP A 117 6.80 -22.24 6.37
C ASP A 117 8.31 -21.94 6.40
N PHE A 118 8.68 -20.86 5.71
CA PHE A 118 10.07 -20.55 5.50
C PHE A 118 10.66 -19.86 6.73
N PRO A 119 11.84 -20.29 7.24
CA PRO A 119 12.40 -19.75 8.47
C PRO A 119 13.06 -18.39 8.24
N LEU A 120 12.33 -17.30 8.51
CA LEU A 120 12.88 -15.95 8.54
C LEU A 120 13.65 -15.74 9.84
N ARG A 121 14.90 -15.30 9.79
CA ARG A 121 15.69 -14.99 11.00
C ARG A 121 15.80 -13.49 11.23
N ILE A 122 15.42 -13.04 12.42
CA ILE A 122 15.53 -11.65 12.87
C ILE A 122 16.20 -11.65 14.24
N ARG A 123 17.37 -11.00 14.36
CA ARG A 123 18.18 -10.95 15.59
C ARG A 123 18.41 -12.33 16.25
N GLY A 124 18.54 -13.38 15.45
CA GLY A 124 18.77 -14.76 15.94
C GLY A 124 17.51 -15.57 16.21
N HIS A 125 16.32 -14.98 16.11
CA HIS A 125 15.03 -15.66 16.31
C HIS A 125 14.34 -15.97 14.99
N TYR A 126 13.66 -17.11 14.95
CA TYR A 126 12.94 -17.59 13.77
C TYR A 126 11.48 -17.18 13.78
N PHE A 127 11.02 -16.65 12.65
CA PHE A 127 9.64 -16.25 12.40
C PHE A 127 9.17 -16.96 11.13
N PRO A 128 8.44 -18.09 11.24
CA PRO A 128 7.91 -18.79 10.07
C PRO A 128 7.09 -17.84 9.18
N THR A 129 7.27 -17.94 7.87
CA THR A 129 6.58 -17.07 6.92
C THR A 129 6.18 -17.81 5.66
N ASN A 130 4.99 -17.47 5.15
CA ASN A 130 4.50 -17.90 3.85
C ASN A 130 4.67 -16.74 2.89
N LEU A 131 5.35 -16.95 1.77
CA LEU A 131 5.71 -15.88 0.83
C LEU A 131 5.21 -16.19 -0.57
N MET A 132 4.27 -15.39 -1.06
CA MET A 132 3.74 -15.48 -2.42
C MET A 132 4.78 -14.96 -3.42
N LEU A 133 4.91 -15.61 -4.58
CA LEU A 133 5.90 -15.22 -5.58
C LEU A 133 5.39 -14.05 -6.42
N LEU A 134 6.09 -12.92 -6.37
CA LEU A 134 5.73 -11.75 -7.16
C LEU A 134 6.94 -11.24 -7.96
N LEU A 135 6.69 -10.81 -9.20
CA LEU A 135 7.73 -10.23 -10.05
C LEU A 135 7.88 -8.74 -9.72
N PHE A 136 8.89 -8.44 -8.91
CA PHE A 136 9.37 -7.11 -8.55
C PHE A 136 10.88 -7.20 -8.26
N ASP A 137 11.58 -6.07 -8.15
CA ASP A 137 13.03 -6.08 -7.92
C ASP A 137 13.56 -4.97 -7.02
N GLU A 138 12.66 -4.16 -6.47
CA GLU A 138 12.98 -3.05 -5.59
C GLU A 138 13.29 -3.50 -4.16
N PHE A 139 12.69 -4.62 -3.76
CA PHE A 139 12.92 -5.29 -2.47
C PHE A 139 13.13 -6.79 -2.69
N ASP A 140 13.60 -7.47 -1.66
CA ASP A 140 13.68 -8.93 -1.66
C ASP A 140 12.37 -9.54 -1.14
N VAL A 141 11.79 -8.94 -0.10
CA VAL A 141 10.57 -9.40 0.57
C VAL A 141 9.64 -8.21 0.89
N ILE A 142 8.34 -8.43 0.81
CA ILE A 142 7.31 -7.50 1.29
C ILE A 142 6.52 -8.23 2.37
N PHE A 143 6.46 -7.69 3.59
CA PHE A 143 5.60 -8.21 4.64
C PHE A 143 4.26 -7.50 4.63
N GLY A 144 3.22 -8.28 4.31
CA GLY A 144 1.83 -7.85 4.33
C GLY A 144 1.15 -8.12 5.67
N MET A 145 -0.14 -7.82 5.72
CA MET A 145 -0.98 -7.97 6.91
C MET A 145 -1.06 -9.41 7.42
N ASP A 146 -0.93 -10.42 6.56
CA ASP A 146 -0.85 -11.84 6.96
C ASP A 146 0.28 -12.10 7.96
N TRP A 147 1.51 -11.71 7.62
CA TRP A 147 2.67 -11.89 8.46
C TRP A 147 2.67 -10.95 9.66
N LEU A 148 2.31 -9.67 9.44
CA LEU A 148 2.25 -8.67 10.50
C LEU A 148 1.26 -9.06 11.61
N THR A 149 0.11 -9.61 11.25
CA THR A 149 -0.90 -10.07 12.21
C THR A 149 -0.46 -11.38 12.87
N THR A 150 0.09 -12.33 12.10
CA THR A 150 0.54 -13.62 12.63
C THR A 150 1.58 -13.47 13.74
N HIS A 151 2.44 -12.45 13.66
CA HIS A 151 3.52 -12.21 14.61
C HIS A 151 3.28 -11.02 15.54
N ASP A 152 2.03 -10.55 15.66
CA ASP A 152 1.61 -9.44 16.53
C ASP A 152 2.53 -8.20 16.42
N VAL A 153 2.87 -7.83 15.19
CA VAL A 153 3.86 -6.79 14.91
C VAL A 153 3.31 -5.40 15.22
N ILE A 154 4.04 -4.64 16.03
CA ILE A 154 3.76 -3.21 16.26
C ILE A 154 4.59 -2.41 15.26
N VAL A 155 3.91 -1.65 14.39
CA VAL A 155 4.56 -0.78 13.41
C VAL A 155 4.56 0.66 13.92
N ASN A 156 5.74 1.22 14.16
CA ASN A 156 5.90 2.62 14.55
C ASN A 156 6.45 3.43 13.36
N CYS A 157 5.54 4.06 12.62
CA CYS A 157 5.87 4.84 11.43
C CYS A 157 6.74 6.06 11.74
N GLY A 158 6.51 6.73 12.88
CA GLY A 158 7.26 7.93 13.26
C GLY A 158 8.74 7.65 13.50
N ARG A 159 9.05 6.49 14.09
CA ARG A 159 10.43 6.03 14.32
C ARG A 159 10.96 5.13 13.19
N LYS A 160 10.09 4.73 12.25
CA LYS A 160 10.36 3.74 11.20
C LYS A 160 10.91 2.42 11.74
N ILE A 161 10.31 1.92 12.82
CA ILE A 161 10.68 0.65 13.45
C ILE A 161 9.49 -0.29 13.48
N ILE A 162 9.77 -1.59 13.52
CA ILE A 162 8.79 -2.59 13.94
C ILE A 162 9.24 -3.27 15.22
N GLU A 163 8.28 -3.60 16.06
CA GLU A 163 8.47 -4.34 17.29
C GLU A 163 7.85 -5.73 17.12
N LEU A 164 8.68 -6.75 17.33
CA LEU A 164 8.32 -8.16 17.30
C LEU A 164 8.37 -8.71 18.71
N LYS A 165 7.39 -9.51 19.09
CA LYS A 165 7.43 -10.24 20.35
C LYS A 165 7.83 -11.68 20.06
N CYS A 166 8.73 -12.22 20.86
CA CYS A 166 8.93 -13.67 20.94
C CYS A 166 8.96 -14.08 22.42
N GLU A 167 9.03 -15.37 22.69
CA GLU A 167 9.05 -15.94 24.06
C GLU A 167 10.15 -15.34 24.95
N MET A 168 11.24 -14.86 24.36
CA MET A 168 12.40 -14.28 25.07
C MET A 168 12.31 -12.76 25.27
N GLY A 169 11.26 -12.09 24.78
CA GLY A 169 11.05 -10.64 24.93
C GLY A 169 10.71 -9.91 23.63
N ILE A 170 10.85 -8.58 23.66
CA ILE A 170 10.53 -7.67 22.54
C ILE A 170 11.80 -7.35 21.75
N PHE A 171 11.74 -7.49 20.42
CA PHE A 171 12.82 -7.19 19.49
C PHE A 171 12.42 -6.04 18.58
N PHE A 172 13.34 -5.08 18.40
CA PHE A 172 13.18 -4.02 17.42
C PHE A 172 13.90 -4.39 16.13
N MET A 173 13.19 -4.54 15.02
CA MET A 173 13.85 -4.61 13.72
C MET A 173 14.18 -3.19 13.26
N LEU A 174 15.48 -2.95 13.06
CA LEU A 174 16.04 -1.78 12.39
C LEU A 174 17.37 -2.19 11.75
N ASN A 175 17.53 -1.89 10.46
CA ASN A 175 18.80 -1.52 9.86
C ASN A 175 18.50 -0.97 8.47
N GLN A 176 18.34 0.35 8.37
CA GLN A 176 19.00 0.99 7.24
C GLN A 176 20.48 0.93 7.55
N MET A 177 21.29 0.41 6.62
CA MET A 177 22.72 0.51 6.77
C MET A 177 23.06 1.98 7.00
N ASN A 178 23.52 2.32 8.21
CA ASN A 178 24.36 3.49 8.39
C ASN A 178 25.51 3.32 7.39
N LYS A 179 25.72 4.28 6.50
CA LYS A 179 26.90 4.38 5.61
C LYS A 179 28.21 4.62 6.40
N THR A 180 28.36 4.07 7.60
CA THR A 180 29.52 4.31 8.46
C THR A 180 29.93 3.02 9.15
N SER A 181 30.84 2.28 8.51
CA SER A 181 32.15 1.85 9.05
C SER A 181 32.70 0.66 8.26
N CYS A 182 33.27 0.96 7.09
CA CYS A 182 34.45 0.23 6.61
C CYS A 182 35.57 1.26 6.48
N LEU A 183 36.30 1.46 7.57
CA LEU A 183 37.73 1.78 7.61
C LEU A 183 38.29 1.15 8.89
#